data_AF-A0A0D2ZYY4-F1
#
_entry.id   AF-A0A0D2ZYY4-F1
#
_cell.length_a   1.000
_cell.length_b   1.000
_cell.length_c   1.000
_cell.angle_alpha   90.00
_cell.angle_beta   90.00
_cell.angle_gamma   90.00
#
_symmetry.space_group_name_H-M   'P 1'
#
loop_
_entity.id
_entity.type
_entity.pdbx_description
1 polymer ?
#
loop_
_entity_poly.entity_id
_entity_poly.type
_entity_poly.pdbx_seq_one_letter_code
_entity_poly.pdbx_strand_id
1 'polypeptide(L)'
;DFGETPDVIIGCTGGGSNFAGLSFPFIREKLKGNISPVIRAVEPSACPSLTKGVYAYDFGDTAGLTPLMKMHTLGHDFIPDPIHAGGLRYHGMAPLISHVYEQ
;
A
#
# COMPACT_ATOMS: atom_id res chain seq x y z
N ASP A 1 -14.07 -14.36 -22.68
CA ASP A 1 -14.62 -13.34 -21.77
C ASP A 1 -15.97 -13.77 -21.23
N PHE A 2 -16.02 -14.17 -19.96
CA PHE A 2 -17.23 -14.65 -19.29
C PHE A 2 -18.02 -13.53 -18.57
N GLY A 3 -17.61 -12.25 -18.71
CA GLY A 3 -18.31 -11.13 -18.06
C GLY A 3 -18.23 -11.12 -16.53
N GLU A 4 -17.26 -11.83 -15.95
CA GLU A 4 -17.11 -11.93 -14.50
C GLU A 4 -16.49 -10.66 -13.91
N THR A 5 -17.03 -10.25 -12.77
CA THR A 5 -16.52 -9.14 -11.96
C THR A 5 -16.10 -9.66 -10.59
N PRO A 6 -14.92 -9.30 -10.08
CA PRO A 6 -14.45 -9.83 -8.81
C PRO A 6 -15.29 -9.31 -7.64
N ASP A 7 -15.62 -10.19 -6.69
CA ASP A 7 -16.17 -9.79 -5.38
C ASP A 7 -15.08 -9.28 -4.44
N VAL A 8 -13.87 -9.83 -4.55
CA VAL A 8 -12.72 -9.51 -3.71
C VAL A 8 -11.46 -9.38 -4.55
N ILE A 9 -10.72 -8.30 -4.31
CA ILE A 9 -9.38 -8.06 -4.85
C ILE A 9 -8.42 -7.97 -3.67
N ILE A 10 -7.44 -8.87 -3.62
CA ILE A 10 -6.49 -8.97 -2.53
C ILE A 10 -5.06 -9.07 -3.07
N GLY A 11 -4.12 -8.43 -2.38
CA GLY A 11 -2.71 -8.53 -2.73
C GLY A 11 -1.79 -8.14 -1.58
N CYS A 12 -0.57 -8.63 -1.64
CA CYS A 12 0.46 -8.29 -0.67
C CYS A 12 1.04 -6.90 -0.96
N THR A 13 1.37 -6.18 0.10
CA THR A 13 1.67 -4.75 0.01
C THR A 13 2.91 -4.44 0.84
N GLY A 14 4.04 -4.25 0.15
CA GLY A 14 5.26 -3.66 0.71
C GLY A 14 5.22 -2.16 0.48
N GLY A 15 5.89 -1.68 -0.57
CA GLY A 15 5.69 -0.29 -1.05
C GLY A 15 4.41 -0.06 -1.86
N GLY A 16 3.62 -1.10 -2.12
CA GLY A 16 2.28 -1.00 -2.71
C GLY A 16 2.18 -0.89 -4.23
N SER A 17 3.28 -0.88 -4.99
CA SER A 17 3.24 -0.78 -6.46
C SER A 17 2.51 -1.94 -7.14
N ASN A 18 2.78 -3.19 -6.74
CA ASN A 18 2.09 -4.36 -7.29
C ASN A 18 0.58 -4.33 -7.03
N PHE A 19 0.20 -3.97 -5.80
CA PHE A 19 -1.19 -3.91 -5.37
C PHE A 19 -1.93 -2.75 -6.04
N ALA A 20 -1.29 -1.59 -6.21
CA ALA A 20 -1.83 -0.48 -6.99
C ALA A 20 -2.04 -0.87 -8.46
N GLY A 21 -1.04 -1.51 -9.07
CA GLY A 21 -1.12 -1.99 -10.46
C GLY A 21 -2.29 -2.96 -10.68
N LEU A 22 -2.57 -3.82 -9.71
CA LEU A 22 -3.74 -4.70 -9.73
C LEU A 22 -5.06 -3.96 -9.48
N SER A 23 -5.13 -3.18 -8.39
CA SER A 23 -6.41 -2.70 -7.84
C SER A 23 -6.92 -1.41 -8.48
N PHE A 24 -6.06 -0.51 -8.97
CA PHE A 24 -6.47 0.82 -9.42
C PHE A 24 -7.48 0.81 -10.58
N PRO A 25 -7.36 -0.07 -11.60
CA PRO A 25 -8.40 -0.19 -12.62
C PRO A 25 -9.78 -0.52 -12.03
N PHE A 26 -9.84 -1.39 -11.01
CA PHE A 26 -11.09 -1.77 -10.36
C PHE A 26 -11.60 -0.72 -9.38
N ILE A 27 -10.71 0.01 -8.70
CA ILE A 27 -11.07 1.19 -7.90
C ILE A 27 -11.76 2.21 -8.80
N ARG A 28 -11.21 2.50 -9.99
CA ARG A 28 -11.84 3.40 -10.96
C ARG A 28 -13.26 2.96 -11.32
N GLU A 29 -13.48 1.68 -11.61
CA GLU A 29 -14.81 1.18 -11.95
C GLU A 29 -15.77 1.18 -10.74
N LYS A 30 -15.25 0.95 -9.54
CA LYS A 30 -16.01 1.10 -8.29
C LYS A 30 -16.44 2.55 -8.04
N LEU A 31 -15.54 3.51 -8.25
CA LEU A 31 -15.84 4.95 -8.12
C LEU A 31 -16.88 5.44 -9.13
N LYS A 32 -16.97 4.81 -10.30
CA LYS A 32 -18.04 5.08 -11.29
C LYS A 32 -19.39 4.42 -10.94
N GLY A 33 -19.42 3.54 -9.93
CA GLY A 33 -20.61 2.76 -9.58
C GLY A 33 -20.86 1.53 -10.46
N ASN A 34 -19.88 1.10 -11.27
CA ASN A 34 -20.04 -0.03 -12.19
C ASN A 34 -19.88 -1.40 -11.50
N ILE A 35 -19.09 -1.45 -10.42
CA ILE A 35 -18.80 -2.67 -9.63
C ILE A 35 -18.65 -2.31 -8.15
N SER A 36 -18.69 -3.29 -7.25
CA SER A 36 -18.47 -3.05 -5.80
C SER A 36 -17.61 -4.13 -5.11
N PRO A 37 -16.36 -4.37 -5.57
CA PRO A 37 -15.47 -5.32 -4.90
C PRO A 37 -15.03 -4.84 -3.51
N VAL A 38 -14.74 -5.79 -2.63
CA VAL A 38 -13.88 -5.58 -1.47
C VAL A 38 -12.43 -5.50 -1.95
N ILE A 39 -11.71 -4.46 -1.56
CA ILE A 39 -10.32 -4.23 -1.98
C ILE A 39 -9.45 -4.30 -0.72
N ARG A 40 -8.55 -5.29 -0.66
CA ARG A 40 -7.79 -5.63 0.56
C ARG A 40 -6.29 -5.67 0.30
N ALA A 41 -5.59 -4.64 0.79
CA ALA A 41 -4.14 -4.67 0.93
C ALA A 41 -3.76 -5.54 2.14
N VAL A 42 -2.66 -6.29 2.04
CA VAL A 42 -2.15 -7.15 3.12
C VAL A 42 -0.67 -6.87 3.34
N GLU A 43 -0.29 -6.51 4.56
CA GLU A 43 1.09 -6.21 4.97
C GLU A 43 1.52 -7.09 6.15
N PRO A 44 2.83 -7.25 6.42
CA PRO A 44 3.28 -8.04 7.56
C PRO A 44 3.15 -7.23 8.86
N SER A 45 2.82 -7.90 9.96
CA SER A 45 2.82 -7.28 11.30
C SER A 45 4.19 -6.76 11.74
N ALA A 46 5.28 -7.26 11.12
CA ALA A 46 6.65 -6.82 11.34
C ALA A 46 6.99 -5.49 10.64
N CYS A 47 6.28 -5.13 9.56
CA CYS A 47 6.44 -3.86 8.84
C CYS A 47 5.04 -3.26 8.56
N PRO A 48 4.28 -2.85 9.61
CA PRO A 48 2.87 -2.50 9.48
C PRO A 48 2.68 -1.03 9.04
N SER A 49 3.21 -0.64 7.87
CA SER A 49 3.22 0.77 7.45
C SER A 49 1.81 1.33 7.24
N LEU A 50 0.90 0.61 6.59
CA LEU A 50 -0.47 1.06 6.33
C LEU A 50 -1.38 0.99 7.56
N THR A 51 -1.23 -0.03 8.41
CA THR A 51 -2.14 -0.26 9.54
C THR A 51 -1.69 0.41 10.85
N LYS A 52 -0.39 0.74 10.99
CA LYS A 52 0.17 1.37 12.20
C LYS A 52 1.11 2.54 11.94
N GLY A 53 1.50 2.78 10.68
CA GLY A 53 2.30 3.95 10.32
C GLY A 53 1.49 5.24 10.38
N VAL A 54 2.20 6.36 10.37
CA VAL A 54 1.61 7.70 10.38
C VAL A 54 1.46 8.22 8.95
N TYR A 55 0.33 8.86 8.64
CA TYR A 55 0.12 9.50 7.33
C TYR A 55 0.77 10.89 7.29
N ALA A 56 2.04 10.94 6.93
CA ALA A 56 2.88 12.14 7.00
C ALA A 56 3.76 12.32 5.75
N TYR A 57 4.48 13.44 5.68
CA TYR A 57 5.54 13.60 4.69
C TYR A 57 6.82 12.94 5.20
N ASP A 58 7.43 12.07 4.39
CA ASP A 58 8.68 11.39 4.72
C ASP A 58 9.47 11.06 3.43
N PHE A 59 10.74 10.68 3.58
CA PHE A 59 11.58 10.27 2.46
C PHE A 59 11.15 8.91 1.91
N GLY A 60 11.19 8.77 0.58
CA GLY A 60 10.90 7.52 -0.12
C GLY A 60 12.04 6.51 -0.13
N ASP A 61 13.19 6.86 0.39
CA ASP A 61 14.36 6.00 0.50
C ASP A 61 15.06 6.27 1.83
N THR A 62 15.77 5.26 2.31
CA THR A 62 16.48 5.34 3.60
C THR A 62 17.66 6.31 3.56
N ALA A 63 18.14 6.73 2.38
CA ALA A 63 19.26 7.64 2.23
C ALA A 63 18.82 9.12 2.13
N GLY A 64 17.51 9.41 2.08
CA GLY A 64 16.97 10.76 1.99
C GLY A 64 17.24 11.47 0.66
N LEU A 65 17.40 10.72 -0.44
CA LEU A 65 17.72 11.29 -1.76
C LEU A 65 16.47 11.64 -2.57
N THR A 66 15.33 11.03 -2.26
CA THR A 66 14.03 11.33 -2.86
C THR A 66 13.44 12.62 -2.28
N PRO A 67 12.52 13.29 -2.99
CA PRO A 67 11.66 14.29 -2.38
C PRO A 67 10.78 13.69 -1.27
N LEU A 68 10.29 14.54 -0.37
CA LEU A 68 9.30 14.12 0.63
C LEU A 68 7.99 13.71 -0.06
N MET A 69 7.47 12.55 0.31
CA MET A 69 6.21 12.00 -0.19
C MET A 69 5.18 11.93 0.94
N LYS A 70 3.94 12.36 0.67
CA LYS A 70 2.82 12.21 1.60
C LYS A 70 2.33 10.75 1.58
N MET A 71 2.73 9.97 2.57
CA MET A 71 2.43 8.54 2.64
C MET A 71 2.30 8.04 4.08
N HIS A 72 1.70 6.85 4.24
CA HIS A 72 1.88 6.10 5.47
C HIS A 72 3.34 5.69 5.61
N THR A 73 3.92 5.92 6.78
CA THR A 73 5.33 5.62 7.05
C THR A 73 5.54 5.11 8.47
N LEU A 74 6.50 4.20 8.63
CA LEU A 74 7.10 3.82 9.92
C LEU A 74 8.33 4.68 10.29
N GLY A 75 8.72 5.61 9.41
CA GLY A 75 9.98 6.34 9.41
C GLY A 75 10.99 5.74 8.41
N HIS A 76 11.63 6.57 7.58
CA HIS A 76 12.63 6.10 6.58
C HIS A 76 13.88 5.46 7.17
N ASP A 77 14.10 5.58 8.48
CA ASP A 77 15.15 4.91 9.25
C ASP A 77 14.66 3.61 9.91
N PHE A 78 13.39 3.22 9.72
CA PHE A 78 12.83 2.00 10.28
C PHE A 78 13.57 0.75 9.79
N ILE A 79 13.93 -0.10 10.75
CA ILE A 79 14.53 -1.42 10.50
C ILE A 79 13.62 -2.47 11.14
N PRO A 80 13.07 -3.44 10.37
CA PRO A 80 12.27 -4.52 10.94
C PRO A 80 13.13 -5.45 11.82
N ASP A 81 12.46 -6.25 12.66
CA ASP A 81 13.12 -7.25 13.52
C ASP A 81 14.08 -8.15 12.69
N PRO A 82 15.32 -8.41 13.15
CA PRO A 82 16.28 -9.25 12.45
C PRO A 82 15.76 -10.65 12.08
N ILE A 83 14.80 -11.21 12.82
CA ILE A 83 14.23 -12.53 12.53
C ILE A 83 13.21 -12.49 11.38
N HIS A 84 12.80 -11.31 10.94
CA HIS A 84 11.79 -11.16 9.90
C HIS A 84 12.33 -11.56 8.52
N ALA A 85 11.83 -12.68 8.00
CA ALA A 85 12.21 -13.25 6.70
C ALA A 85 11.10 -13.17 5.64
N GLY A 86 9.97 -12.51 5.93
CA GLY A 86 8.78 -12.47 5.05
C GLY A 86 8.84 -11.49 3.88
N GLY A 87 9.96 -10.78 3.68
CA GLY A 87 10.04 -9.68 2.72
C GLY A 87 9.23 -8.45 3.16
N LEU A 88 8.73 -7.66 2.21
CA LEU A 88 7.88 -6.48 2.49
C LEU A 88 8.45 -5.57 3.59
N ARG A 89 9.74 -5.23 3.48
CA ARG A 89 10.51 -4.50 4.51
C ARG A 89 10.51 -2.98 4.33
N TYR A 90 9.86 -2.49 3.29
CA TYR A 90 9.84 -1.07 2.99
C TYR A 90 9.04 -0.32 4.06
N HIS A 91 9.55 0.82 4.52
CA HIS A 91 9.00 1.57 5.64
C HIS A 91 7.72 2.33 5.29
N GLY A 92 7.55 2.66 4.01
CA GLY A 92 6.46 3.48 3.51
C GLY A 92 5.38 2.69 2.76
N MET A 93 4.38 3.41 2.28
CA MET A 93 3.37 2.93 1.36
C MET A 93 3.25 3.88 0.16
N ALA A 94 2.90 3.39 -1.02
CA ALA A 94 2.70 4.27 -2.18
C ALA A 94 1.74 5.45 -1.83
N PRO A 95 2.07 6.71 -2.18
CA PRO A 95 1.25 7.87 -1.83
C PRO A 95 -0.22 7.76 -2.27
N LEU A 96 -0.47 7.20 -3.46
CA LEU A 96 -1.83 7.00 -3.96
C LEU A 96 -2.59 5.92 -3.19
N ILE A 97 -1.92 4.85 -2.75
CA ILE A 97 -2.55 3.84 -1.87
C ILE A 97 -2.87 4.45 -0.51
N SER A 98 -1.92 5.21 0.04
CA SER A 98 -2.12 5.93 1.31
C SER A 98 -3.31 6.89 1.21
N HIS A 99 -3.40 7.65 0.12
CA HIS A 99 -4.49 8.58 -0.09
C HIS A 99 -5.85 7.86 -0.16
N VAL A 100 -5.94 6.78 -0.96
CA VAL A 100 -7.18 5.99 -1.07
C VAL A 100 -7.61 5.40 0.28
N TYR A 101 -6.68 4.98 1.12
CA TYR A 101 -6.98 4.44 2.45
C TYR A 101 -7.53 5.49 3.44
N GLU A 102 -7.17 6.77 3.25
CA GLU A 102 -7.57 7.90 4.09
C GLU A 102 -8.83 8.65 3.57
N GLN A 103 -9.39 8.22 2.43
CA GLN A 103 -10.67 8.70 1.92
C GLN A 103 -11.84 7.93 2.53
#